data_AF-A0A340WGJ5-F1
#
_entry.id   AF-A0A340WGJ5-F1
#
_cell.length_a   1.000
_cell.length_b   1.000
_cell.length_c   1.000
_cell.angle_alpha   90.00
_cell.angle_beta   90.00
_cell.angle_gamma   90.00
#
_symmetry.space_group_name_H-M   'P 1'
#
loop_
_entity.id
_entity.type
_entity.pdbx_description
1 polymer ?
#
loop_
_entity_poly.entity_id
_entity_poly.type
_entity_poly.pdbx_seq_one_letter_code
_entity_poly.pdbx_strand_id
1 'polypeptide(L)'
;MGALLGVALGALHYLALFLQLGGATRPAGHAPWDNHISGHALFTETPHDMTARTGEDVEMACSFRGSGSPSYSLEIQWWYVRSHRDWTDKQGWASNQLKASQQEDAGKDETKISVVKVVGSNISHKLRLSRVKPTDEGTYECRVIDFSDGKARHHKVKAYLRVQPGENSVLHLPKAPPAAPAPPPPPKPGKELRKRSVDEEACSL
;
A
#
# COMPACT_ATOMS: atom_id res chain seq x y z
N MET A 1 35.79 -47.44 73.06
CA MET A 1 36.08 -46.25 72.21
C MET A 1 35.79 -46.45 70.71
N GLY A 2 35.57 -47.67 70.20
CA GLY A 2 35.34 -47.90 68.76
C GLY A 2 33.93 -47.61 68.22
N ALA A 3 32.89 -47.61 69.07
CA ALA A 3 31.50 -47.43 68.61
C ALA A 3 31.19 -45.98 68.19
N LEU A 4 31.75 -44.98 68.88
CA LEU A 4 31.58 -43.56 68.52
C LEU A 4 32.26 -43.21 67.19
N LEU A 5 33.42 -43.81 66.91
CA LEU A 5 34.14 -43.61 65.65
C LEU A 5 33.37 -44.22 64.47
N GLY A 6 32.74 -45.38 64.64
CA GLY A 6 31.92 -46.00 63.60
C GLY A 6 30.68 -45.18 63.21
N VAL A 7 30.00 -44.58 64.20
CA VAL A 7 28.83 -43.71 63.96
C VAL A 7 29.24 -42.41 63.27
N ALA A 8 30.37 -41.81 63.65
CA ALA A 8 30.89 -40.60 63.02
C ALA A 8 31.31 -40.84 61.56
N LEU A 9 31.99 -41.95 61.27
CA LEU A 9 32.32 -42.32 59.89
C LEU A 9 31.07 -42.65 59.06
N GLY A 10 30.06 -43.29 59.66
CA GLY A 10 28.79 -43.58 59.00
C GLY A 10 28.02 -42.30 58.64
N ALA A 11 27.96 -41.32 59.56
CA ALA A 11 27.32 -40.03 59.32
C ALA A 11 28.04 -39.22 58.23
N LEU A 12 29.38 -39.24 58.20
CA LEU A 12 30.17 -38.59 57.16
C LEU A 12 29.96 -39.23 55.79
N HIS A 13 29.90 -40.57 55.71
CA HIS A 13 29.57 -41.27 54.47
C HIS A 13 28.15 -40.96 54.01
N TYR A 14 27.19 -40.88 54.93
CA TYR A 14 25.80 -40.54 54.61
C TYR A 14 25.67 -39.09 54.10
N LEU A 15 26.40 -38.15 54.70
CA LEU A 15 26.46 -36.76 54.21
C LEU A 15 27.13 -36.67 52.84
N ALA A 16 28.22 -37.42 52.61
CA ALA A 16 28.88 -37.47 51.31
C ALA A 16 27.96 -38.07 50.24
N LEU A 17 27.22 -39.14 50.56
CA LEU A 17 26.21 -39.72 49.66
C LEU A 17 25.07 -38.74 49.39
N PHE A 18 24.61 -38.02 50.41
CA PHE A 18 23.57 -36.99 50.28
C PHE A 18 24.03 -35.81 49.40
N LEU A 19 25.29 -35.41 49.50
CA LEU A 19 25.89 -34.38 48.63
C LEU A 19 26.12 -34.90 47.21
N GLN A 20 26.48 -36.18 47.03
CA GLN A 20 26.60 -36.82 45.70
C GLN A 20 25.24 -37.02 45.03
N LEU A 21 24.19 -37.39 45.77
CA LEU A 21 22.81 -37.51 45.25
C LEU A 21 22.12 -36.15 45.10
N GLY A 22 22.49 -35.14 45.89
CA GLY A 22 22.01 -33.76 45.76
C GLY A 22 22.58 -33.02 44.54
N GLY A 23 23.64 -33.53 43.91
CA GLY A 23 24.21 -33.01 42.68
C GLY A 23 23.53 -33.49 41.39
N ALA A 24 22.45 -34.28 41.49
CA ALA A 24 21.78 -34.91 40.34
C ALA A 24 20.40 -34.35 39.99
N THR A 25 20.03 -33.15 40.47
CA THR A 25 18.99 -32.36 39.80
C THR A 25 19.63 -31.51 38.72
N ARG A 26 20.12 -32.16 37.66
CA ARG A 26 20.13 -31.51 36.35
C ARG A 26 18.67 -31.54 35.93
N PRO A 27 17.93 -30.42 35.86
CA PRO A 27 16.80 -30.42 34.96
C PRO A 27 17.39 -30.77 33.60
N ALA A 28 16.91 -31.85 33.02
CA ALA A 28 17.12 -32.13 31.61
C ALA A 28 16.84 -30.82 30.89
N GLY A 29 17.90 -30.23 30.32
CA GLY A 29 17.82 -29.04 29.49
C GLY A 29 17.08 -29.39 28.22
N HIS A 30 15.76 -29.54 28.33
CA HIS A 30 14.87 -29.30 27.23
C HIS A 30 14.83 -27.79 27.10
N ALA A 31 15.67 -27.25 26.22
CA ALA A 31 15.56 -25.88 25.81
C ALA A 31 14.29 -25.71 24.97
N PRO A 32 13.45 -24.71 25.27
CA PRO A 32 12.70 -24.05 24.24
C PRO A 32 13.09 -22.58 24.31
N TRP A 33 14.25 -22.25 23.75
CA TRP A 33 14.56 -20.90 23.26
C TRP A 33 13.88 -19.74 23.99
N ASP A 34 14.27 -19.45 25.24
CA ASP A 34 14.07 -18.12 25.79
C ASP A 34 15.12 -17.17 25.19
N ASN A 35 15.07 -17.05 23.87
CA ASN A 35 15.47 -15.84 23.18
C ASN A 35 14.44 -14.79 23.60
N HIS A 36 14.60 -14.22 24.80
CA HIS A 36 14.05 -12.91 25.10
C HIS A 36 14.82 -11.90 24.26
N ILE A 37 14.68 -12.01 22.94
CA ILE A 37 14.86 -10.93 22.00
C ILE A 37 13.95 -9.88 22.58
N SER A 38 14.55 -8.91 23.27
CA SER A 38 13.92 -7.63 23.56
C SER A 38 13.70 -6.96 22.20
N GLY A 39 12.75 -7.52 21.46
CA GLY A 39 12.46 -7.11 20.11
C GLY A 39 11.77 -5.79 20.23
N HIS A 40 12.39 -4.74 19.71
CA HIS A 40 11.65 -3.51 19.49
C HIS A 40 10.52 -3.81 18.50
N ALA A 41 9.35 -3.25 18.76
CA ALA A 41 8.22 -3.38 17.84
C ALA A 41 8.59 -2.74 16.50
N LEU A 42 8.38 -3.45 15.39
CA LEU A 42 8.84 -3.02 14.07
C LEU A 42 7.93 -3.53 12.95
N PHE A 43 7.90 -2.78 11.85
CA PHE A 43 7.31 -3.25 10.60
C PHE A 43 8.28 -4.21 9.91
N THR A 44 7.82 -5.44 9.66
CA THR A 44 8.59 -6.46 8.92
C THR A 44 8.35 -6.38 7.42
N GLU A 45 7.24 -5.75 7.02
CA GLU A 45 6.89 -5.46 5.63
C GLU A 45 6.12 -4.15 5.61
N THR A 46 6.59 -3.20 4.81
CA THR A 46 5.93 -1.89 4.64
C THR A 46 5.34 -1.80 3.23
N PRO A 47 4.24 -1.07 3.03
CA PRO A 47 3.81 -0.76 1.68
C PRO A 47 4.79 0.20 1.01
N HIS A 48 4.78 0.20 -0.32
CA HIS A 48 5.68 1.01 -1.14
C HIS A 48 4.87 1.80 -2.15
N ASP A 49 5.40 2.96 -2.55
CA ASP A 49 4.80 3.77 -3.61
C ASP A 49 4.72 2.98 -4.91
N MET A 50 3.58 3.06 -5.58
CA MET A 50 3.35 2.32 -6.82
C MET A 50 2.49 3.10 -7.80
N THR A 51 2.59 2.71 -9.06
CA THR A 51 1.82 3.28 -10.16
C THR A 51 1.04 2.17 -10.84
N ALA A 52 -0.26 2.39 -11.05
CA ALA A 52 -1.14 1.47 -11.76
C ALA A 52 -1.89 2.21 -12.86
N ARG A 53 -2.31 1.51 -13.89
CA ARG A 53 -3.22 2.04 -14.92
C ARG A 53 -4.67 1.88 -14.47
N THR A 54 -5.52 2.76 -14.96
CA THR A 54 -6.97 2.68 -14.72
C THR A 54 -7.50 1.31 -15.14
N GLY A 55 -8.20 0.63 -14.24
CA GLY A 55 -8.75 -0.70 -14.45
C GLY A 55 -7.85 -1.85 -13.99
N GLU A 56 -6.60 -1.60 -13.61
CA GLU A 56 -5.73 -2.61 -13.00
C GLU A 56 -6.10 -2.89 -11.54
N ASP A 57 -5.65 -4.05 -11.05
CA ASP A 57 -5.77 -4.43 -9.65
C ASP A 57 -4.44 -4.13 -8.92
N VAL A 58 -4.54 -3.63 -7.70
CA VAL A 58 -3.41 -3.21 -6.87
C VAL A 58 -3.44 -3.95 -5.54
N GLU A 59 -2.28 -4.39 -5.07
CA GLU A 59 -2.10 -5.02 -3.76
C GLU A 59 -0.99 -4.33 -2.97
N MET A 60 -1.28 -3.93 -1.74
CA MET A 60 -0.33 -3.36 -0.79
C MET A 60 -0.29 -4.22 0.47
N ALA A 61 0.90 -4.62 0.89
CA ALA A 61 1.10 -5.46 2.07
C ALA A 61 1.68 -4.65 3.24
N CYS A 62 1.29 -5.04 4.45
CA CYS A 62 1.83 -4.49 5.68
C CYS A 62 1.90 -5.59 6.74
N SER A 63 3.08 -5.77 7.31
CA SER A 63 3.34 -6.76 8.36
C SER A 63 4.08 -6.10 9.52
N PHE A 64 3.69 -6.46 10.74
CA PHE A 64 4.21 -5.86 11.96
C PHE A 64 4.46 -6.92 13.02
N ARG A 65 5.57 -6.74 13.74
CA ARG A 65 5.98 -7.54 14.89
C ARG A 65 5.97 -6.65 16.13
N GLY A 66 5.14 -7.02 17.10
CA GLY A 66 5.06 -6.35 18.41
C GLY A 66 6.33 -6.55 19.24
N SER A 67 6.44 -5.79 20.34
CA SER A 67 7.62 -5.86 21.22
C SER A 67 7.71 -7.16 22.04
N GLY A 68 8.55 -7.29 23.07
CA GLY A 68 8.67 -8.44 24.02
C GLY A 68 7.54 -8.49 25.10
N SER A 69 7.37 -9.63 25.81
CA SER A 69 6.23 -10.05 26.68
C SER A 69 5.65 -9.05 27.71
N PRO A 70 4.46 -9.29 28.32
CA PRO A 70 3.44 -10.33 28.03
C PRO A 70 2.05 -9.74 27.64
N SER A 71 1.24 -10.52 26.91
CA SER A 71 -0.16 -10.22 26.48
C SER A 71 -0.34 -9.43 25.17
N TYR A 72 0.45 -9.72 24.12
CA TYR A 72 0.29 -8.99 22.84
C TYR A 72 -1.10 -9.15 22.24
N SER A 73 -1.76 -8.01 22.09
CA SER A 73 -2.86 -7.85 21.16
C SER A 73 -2.44 -6.78 20.16
N LEU A 74 -2.58 -7.11 18.89
CA LEU A 74 -2.27 -6.21 17.79
C LEU A 74 -3.54 -5.95 16.99
N GLU A 75 -3.72 -4.70 16.58
CA GLU A 75 -4.75 -4.29 15.64
C GLU A 75 -4.10 -3.58 14.46
N ILE A 76 -4.23 -4.13 13.25
CA ILE A 76 -3.76 -3.53 12.00
C ILE A 76 -4.95 -2.95 11.24
N GLN A 77 -4.77 -1.76 10.67
CA GLN A 77 -5.80 -1.03 9.97
C GLN A 77 -5.24 -0.44 8.68
N TRP A 78 -6.04 -0.47 7.62
CA TRP A 78 -5.77 0.28 6.40
C TRP A 78 -6.63 1.54 6.35
N TRP A 79 -6.01 2.65 5.99
CA TRP A 79 -6.64 3.95 5.86
C TRP A 79 -6.29 4.57 4.51
N TYR A 80 -7.27 5.23 3.88
CA TYR A 80 -7.04 6.15 2.76
C TYR A 80 -6.98 7.56 3.32
N VAL A 81 -5.86 8.23 3.13
CA VAL A 81 -5.63 9.61 3.56
C VAL A 81 -5.75 10.48 2.31
N ARG A 82 -6.87 11.20 2.22
CA ARG A 82 -7.17 12.11 1.13
C ARG A 82 -6.28 13.34 1.25
N SER A 83 -5.22 13.39 0.46
CA SER A 83 -4.38 14.58 0.41
C SER A 83 -5.00 15.63 -0.51
N HIS A 84 -5.75 16.58 0.05
CA HIS A 84 -6.06 17.82 -0.68
C HIS A 84 -4.97 18.90 -0.45
N ARG A 85 -3.99 18.66 0.44
CA ARG A 85 -3.07 19.71 0.92
C ARG A 85 -1.58 19.37 0.91
N ASP A 86 -1.16 18.10 0.95
CA ASP A 86 0.28 17.82 1.10
C ASP A 86 1.08 18.06 -0.19
N TRP A 87 0.42 18.18 -1.35
CA TRP A 87 1.06 18.60 -2.59
C TRP A 87 1.13 20.14 -2.75
N THR A 88 0.17 20.88 -2.21
CA THR A 88 0.09 22.35 -2.35
C THR A 88 0.93 23.08 -1.30
N ASP A 89 1.28 22.45 -0.17
CA ASP A 89 2.08 23.07 0.89
C ASP A 89 3.59 23.22 0.58
N LYS A 90 4.09 22.76 -0.58
CA LYS A 90 5.42 23.20 -1.07
C LYS A 90 5.45 24.67 -1.56
N GLN A 91 4.31 25.37 -1.58
CA GLN A 91 4.20 26.76 -2.03
C GLN A 91 3.53 27.72 -1.02
N GLY A 92 3.13 27.26 0.18
CA GLY A 92 2.11 27.96 0.99
C GLY A 92 2.51 28.51 2.36
N TRP A 93 3.75 28.36 2.83
CA TRP A 93 4.09 28.60 4.25
C TRP A 93 4.02 30.07 4.74
N ALA A 94 3.70 31.03 3.87
CA ALA A 94 3.77 32.46 4.18
C ALA A 94 2.44 33.14 4.53
N SER A 95 1.31 32.43 4.63
CA SER A 95 0.04 33.08 4.99
C SER A 95 -0.82 32.18 5.86
N ASN A 96 -1.28 32.72 6.99
CA ASN A 96 -2.19 32.14 7.99
C ASN A 96 -1.55 31.53 9.26
N GLN A 97 -0.64 32.29 9.88
CA GLN A 97 -0.77 32.50 11.32
C GLN A 97 -2.04 33.33 11.55
N LEU A 98 -2.82 33.03 12.61
CA LEU A 98 -4.12 33.62 12.98
C LEU A 98 -5.36 32.87 12.45
N LYS A 99 -5.60 31.67 12.99
CA LYS A 99 -6.92 31.25 13.52
C LYS A 99 -6.75 29.94 14.27
N ALA A 100 -6.42 30.06 15.55
CA ALA A 100 -6.65 29.01 16.52
C ALA A 100 -8.17 28.91 16.76
N SER A 101 -8.82 28.06 16.00
CA SER A 101 -10.05 27.37 16.40
C SER A 101 -9.74 25.88 16.23
N GLN A 102 -9.11 25.35 17.27
CA GLN A 102 -8.83 23.93 17.46
C GLN A 102 -10.15 23.19 17.70
N GLN A 103 -10.14 21.91 17.32
CA GLN A 103 -11.18 20.89 17.49
C GLN A 103 -12.20 20.83 16.33
N GLU A 104 -12.22 19.68 15.65
CA GLU A 104 -13.30 19.17 14.79
C GLU A 104 -13.31 19.54 13.28
N ASP A 105 -12.21 19.31 12.56
CA ASP A 105 -12.31 18.81 11.16
C ASP A 105 -11.13 17.90 10.74
N ALA A 106 -10.40 17.33 11.71
CA ALA A 106 -9.27 16.44 11.42
C ALA A 106 -9.71 15.01 11.01
N GLY A 107 -11.01 14.74 10.96
CA GLY A 107 -11.58 13.42 10.64
C GLY A 107 -12.23 13.32 9.25
N LYS A 108 -12.22 14.40 8.46
CA LYS A 108 -13.00 14.47 7.21
C LYS A 108 -12.24 13.99 5.97
N ASP A 109 -10.92 13.90 6.06
CA ASP A 109 -10.06 13.49 4.94
C ASP A 109 -9.42 12.10 5.12
N GLU A 110 -9.83 11.31 6.12
CA GLU A 110 -9.30 9.98 6.35
C GLU A 110 -10.41 8.91 6.36
N THR A 111 -10.32 7.93 5.47
CA THR A 111 -11.29 6.84 5.35
C THR A 111 -10.68 5.53 5.84
N LYS A 112 -11.24 4.94 6.90
CA LYS A 112 -10.85 3.59 7.34
C LYS A 112 -11.36 2.55 6.34
N ILE A 113 -10.45 1.81 5.72
CA ILE A 113 -10.75 0.81 4.69
C ILE A 113 -10.99 -0.55 5.32
N SER A 114 -10.11 -0.97 6.23
CA SER A 114 -10.23 -2.30 6.87
C SER A 114 -9.51 -2.36 8.21
N VAL A 115 -9.87 -3.35 9.02
CA VAL A 115 -9.30 -3.62 10.35
C VAL A 115 -9.21 -5.10 10.61
N VAL A 116 -8.10 -5.54 11.20
CA VAL A 116 -7.90 -6.90 11.69
C VAL A 116 -7.29 -6.82 13.09
N LYS A 117 -7.79 -7.63 14.02
CA LYS A 117 -7.24 -7.78 15.37
C LYS A 117 -6.82 -9.21 15.62
N VAL A 118 -5.70 -9.40 16.30
CA VAL A 118 -5.21 -10.72 16.69
C VAL A 118 -4.72 -10.71 18.13
N VAL A 119 -4.78 -11.88 18.75
CA VAL A 119 -4.02 -12.16 19.98
C VAL A 119 -2.73 -12.83 19.52
N GLY A 120 -1.61 -12.15 19.67
CA GLY A 120 -0.33 -12.59 19.13
C GLY A 120 0.64 -11.44 18.88
N SER A 121 1.92 -11.79 18.71
CA SER A 121 3.03 -10.83 18.55
C SER A 121 3.35 -10.49 17.10
N ASN A 122 2.64 -11.07 16.14
CA ASN A 122 2.82 -10.79 14.71
C ASN A 122 1.45 -10.58 14.07
N ILE A 123 1.36 -9.62 13.17
CA ILE A 123 0.15 -9.35 12.39
C ILE A 123 0.52 -8.93 10.99
N SER A 124 -0.23 -9.39 10.00
CA SER A 124 -0.04 -9.06 8.59
C SER A 124 -1.39 -8.81 7.95
N HIS A 125 -1.48 -7.79 7.09
CA HIS A 125 -2.69 -7.49 6.36
C HIS A 125 -2.40 -6.89 5.00
N LYS A 126 -3.20 -7.27 4.00
CA LYS A 126 -3.04 -6.86 2.62
C LYS A 126 -4.26 -6.08 2.15
N LEU A 127 -4.03 -4.86 1.70
CA LEU A 127 -5.04 -4.06 1.01
C LEU A 127 -5.07 -4.49 -0.46
N ARG A 128 -6.27 -4.81 -0.96
CA ARG A 128 -6.52 -5.12 -2.37
C ARG A 128 -7.51 -4.11 -2.93
N LEU A 129 -7.09 -3.36 -3.95
CA LEU A 129 -7.94 -2.46 -4.71
C LEU A 129 -8.16 -3.10 -6.08
N SER A 130 -9.42 -3.22 -6.51
CA SER A 130 -9.76 -3.85 -7.79
C SER A 130 -10.25 -2.81 -8.79
N ARG A 131 -9.81 -2.90 -10.05
CA ARG A 131 -10.16 -1.96 -11.13
C ARG A 131 -10.00 -0.51 -10.70
N VAL A 132 -8.78 -0.13 -10.34
CA VAL A 132 -8.45 1.18 -9.81
C VAL A 132 -8.88 2.30 -10.75
N LYS A 133 -9.35 3.40 -10.19
CA LYS A 133 -9.82 4.61 -10.88
C LYS A 133 -8.89 5.79 -10.58
N PRO A 134 -8.91 6.85 -11.41
CA PRO A 134 -8.19 8.08 -11.08
C PRO A 134 -8.55 8.68 -9.70
N THR A 135 -9.76 8.40 -9.20
CA THR A 135 -10.20 8.82 -7.85
C THR A 135 -9.57 8.01 -6.71
N ASP A 136 -8.98 6.85 -7.01
CA ASP A 136 -8.31 5.99 -6.02
C ASP A 136 -6.85 6.38 -5.84
N GLU A 137 -6.33 7.29 -6.66
CA GLU A 137 -5.02 7.91 -6.45
C GLU A 137 -4.98 8.63 -5.09
N GLY A 138 -3.90 8.42 -4.35
CA GLY A 138 -3.69 9.08 -3.05
C GLY A 138 -2.81 8.26 -2.12
N THR A 139 -2.80 8.67 -0.85
CA THR A 139 -1.96 8.06 0.18
C THR A 139 -2.72 7.01 0.96
N TYR A 140 -2.17 5.80 1.02
CA TYR A 140 -2.67 4.70 1.82
C TYR A 140 -1.77 4.52 3.03
N GLU A 141 -2.36 4.42 4.21
CA GLU A 141 -1.65 4.28 5.49
C GLU A 141 -2.02 2.96 6.16
N CYS A 142 -0.99 2.20 6.52
CA CYS A 142 -1.11 1.07 7.45
C CYS A 142 -0.86 1.59 8.86
N ARG A 143 -1.87 1.47 9.74
CA ARG A 143 -1.78 1.81 11.16
C ARG A 143 -1.81 0.53 11.98
N VAL A 144 -0.90 0.37 12.91
CA VAL A 144 -0.89 -0.74 13.88
C VAL A 144 -0.99 -0.19 15.30
N ILE A 145 -1.89 -0.75 16.09
CA ILE A 145 -2.02 -0.49 17.52
C ILE A 145 -1.49 -1.72 18.25
N ASP A 146 -0.47 -1.52 19.08
CA ASP A 146 0.11 -2.52 19.97
C ASP A 146 -0.37 -2.27 21.39
N PHE A 147 -1.12 -3.24 21.96
CA PHE A 147 -1.72 -3.18 23.29
C PHE A 147 -0.89 -3.91 24.37
N SER A 148 0.38 -4.25 24.09
CA SER A 148 1.17 -5.17 24.91
C SER A 148 1.68 -4.64 26.26
N ASP A 149 1.83 -3.33 26.44
CA ASP A 149 2.46 -2.75 27.64
C ASP A 149 1.46 -2.05 28.58
N GLY A 150 0.17 -2.38 28.47
CA GLY A 150 -0.91 -1.68 29.18
C GLY A 150 -1.19 -0.28 28.63
N LYS A 151 -0.49 0.15 27.58
CA LYS A 151 -0.78 1.34 26.79
C LYS A 151 -0.99 0.95 25.34
N ALA A 152 -1.77 1.75 24.61
CA ALA A 152 -1.95 1.58 23.17
C ALA A 152 -0.86 2.34 22.42
N ARG A 153 0.18 1.64 21.96
CA ARG A 153 1.24 2.22 21.12
C ARG A 153 0.81 2.21 19.66
N HIS A 154 0.97 3.34 18.98
CA HIS A 154 0.53 3.50 17.60
C HIS A 154 1.75 3.56 16.67
N HIS A 155 1.75 2.71 15.65
CA HIS A 155 2.78 2.63 14.63
C HIS A 155 2.13 2.87 13.26
N LYS A 156 2.81 3.58 12.36
CA LYS A 156 2.25 3.90 11.04
C LYS A 156 3.31 3.92 9.95
N VAL A 157 2.92 3.46 8.76
CA VAL A 157 3.69 3.53 7.51
C VAL A 157 2.75 3.84 6.36
N LYS A 158 3.26 4.52 5.33
CA LYS A 158 2.46 5.06 4.22
C LYS A 158 3.05 4.66 2.87
N ALA A 159 2.18 4.60 1.87
CA ALA A 159 2.54 4.50 0.47
C ALA A 159 1.58 5.35 -0.38
N TYR A 160 2.06 5.87 -1.50
CA TYR A 160 1.29 6.61 -2.48
C TYR A 160 0.96 5.73 -3.70
N LEU A 161 -0.32 5.67 -4.08
CA LEU A 161 -0.76 5.06 -5.32
C LEU A 161 -0.98 6.15 -6.38
N ARG A 162 -0.21 6.12 -7.47
CA ARG A 162 -0.48 6.91 -8.69
C ARG A 162 -1.35 6.11 -9.64
N VAL A 163 -2.39 6.73 -10.19
CA VAL A 163 -3.26 6.07 -11.18
C VAL A 163 -3.15 6.77 -12.52
N GLN A 164 -2.54 6.08 -13.49
CA GLN A 164 -2.44 6.57 -14.86
C GLN A 164 -3.77 6.34 -15.61
N PRO A 165 -4.15 7.25 -16.52
CA PRO A 165 -5.25 7.01 -17.44
C PRO A 165 -5.00 5.72 -18.24
N GLY A 166 -6.05 4.91 -18.42
CA GLY A 166 -5.99 3.77 -19.35
C GLY A 166 -5.85 4.26 -20.80
N GLU A 167 -5.29 3.42 -21.68
CA GLU A 167 -5.08 3.71 -23.13
C GLU A 167 -6.37 4.13 -23.86
N ASN A 168 -7.53 3.86 -23.26
CA ASN A 168 -8.86 4.17 -23.79
C ASN A 168 -9.31 5.62 -23.47
N SER A 169 -8.51 6.37 -22.71
CA SER A 169 -8.81 7.75 -22.29
C SER A 169 -8.17 8.79 -23.21
N VAL A 170 -7.48 8.36 -24.27
CA VAL A 170 -7.22 9.26 -25.40
C VAL A 170 -8.60 9.60 -25.95
N LEU A 171 -9.01 10.83 -25.67
CA LEU A 171 -10.12 11.51 -26.30
C LEU A 171 -10.27 10.97 -27.72
N HIS A 172 -11.46 10.49 -28.06
CA HIS A 172 -11.93 10.59 -29.43
C HIS A 172 -11.76 12.07 -29.80
N LEU A 173 -10.60 12.43 -30.32
CA LEU A 173 -10.48 13.57 -31.19
C LEU A 173 -11.56 13.30 -32.24
N PRO A 174 -12.55 14.18 -32.43
CA PRO A 174 -13.48 13.99 -33.53
C PRO A 174 -12.60 13.81 -34.75
N LYS A 175 -12.64 12.61 -35.34
CA LYS A 175 -11.93 12.32 -36.57
C LYS A 175 -12.33 13.43 -37.52
N ALA A 176 -11.38 14.28 -37.88
CA ALA A 176 -11.64 15.32 -38.87
C ALA A 176 -12.35 14.64 -40.04
N PRO A 177 -13.50 15.16 -40.51
CA PRO A 177 -14.24 14.52 -41.58
C PRO A 177 -13.27 14.28 -42.74
N PRO A 178 -13.31 13.10 -43.39
CA PRO A 178 -12.42 12.81 -44.49
C PRO A 178 -12.52 13.96 -45.50
N ALA A 179 -11.38 14.54 -45.85
CA ALA A 179 -11.30 15.63 -46.82
C ALA A 179 -12.09 15.21 -48.06
N ALA A 180 -13.05 16.07 -48.46
CA ALA A 180 -13.85 15.84 -49.64
C ALA A 180 -12.94 15.52 -50.85
N PRO A 181 -13.34 14.58 -51.73
CA PRO A 181 -12.58 14.30 -52.93
C PRO A 181 -12.40 15.58 -53.73
N ALA A 182 -11.17 15.84 -54.18
CA ALA A 182 -10.84 17.00 -54.98
C ALA A 182 -11.76 17.10 -56.21
N PRO A 183 -12.22 18.30 -56.60
CA PRO A 183 -13.05 18.46 -57.78
C PRO A 183 -12.29 17.99 -59.03
N PRO A 184 -12.99 17.40 -60.02
CA PRO A 184 -12.35 16.91 -61.24
C PRO A 184 -11.68 18.08 -61.99
N PRO A 185 -10.54 17.85 -62.64
CA PRO A 185 -9.84 18.88 -63.39
C PRO A 185 -10.71 19.41 -64.54
N PRO A 186 -10.59 20.71 -64.88
CA PRO A 186 -11.39 21.31 -65.93
C PRO A 186 -11.10 20.66 -67.30
N PRO A 187 -12.12 20.49 -68.16
CA PRO A 187 -11.93 19.93 -69.48
C PRO A 187 -11.04 20.83 -70.34
N LYS A 188 -10.06 20.21 -71.01
CA LYS A 188 -9.16 20.89 -71.96
C LYS A 188 -9.98 21.44 -73.15
N PRO A 189 -9.62 22.61 -73.70
CA PRO A 189 -10.36 23.21 -74.82
C PRO A 189 -10.30 22.31 -76.06
N GLY A 190 -11.45 21.77 -76.45
CA GLY A 190 -11.63 21.06 -77.71
C GLY A 190 -11.90 22.05 -78.83
N LYS A 191 -10.93 22.17 -79.75
CA LYS A 191 -11.09 22.31 -81.20
C LYS A 191 -12.38 23.00 -81.67
N GLU A 192 -12.30 24.31 -81.94
CA GLU A 192 -13.35 25.01 -82.70
C GLU A 192 -13.41 24.46 -84.13
N LEU A 193 -14.53 23.80 -84.47
CA LEU A 193 -14.94 23.53 -85.84
C LEU A 193 -15.63 24.79 -86.37
N ARG A 194 -14.95 25.43 -87.34
CA ARG A 194 -15.44 26.59 -88.08
C ARG A 194 -16.78 26.29 -88.75
N LYS A 195 -17.84 26.98 -88.32
CA LYS A 195 -19.14 27.05 -89.02
C LYS A 195 -18.98 28.01 -90.20
N ARG A 196 -19.22 27.56 -91.44
CA ARG A 196 -19.44 28.44 -92.60
C ARG A 196 -20.88 28.31 -93.05
N SER A 197 -21.54 29.47 -92.99
CA SER A 197 -22.65 30.03 -93.79
C SER A 197 -23.62 29.09 -94.51
N VAL A 198 -24.89 29.29 -94.15
CA VAL A 198 -26.08 29.00 -94.96
C VAL A 198 -26.29 30.20 -95.91
N ASP A 199 -26.39 29.92 -97.20
CA ASP A 199 -27.08 30.73 -98.21
C ASP A 199 -28.18 29.80 -98.78
N GLU A 200 -29.47 30.17 -98.71
CA GLU A 200 -30.25 30.78 -99.82
C GLU A 200 -30.19 29.91 -101.11
N GLU A 201 -31.24 29.55 -101.84
CA GLU A 201 -32.66 29.90 -101.90
C GLU A 201 -33.28 28.90 -102.92
N ALA A 202 -34.60 28.74 -102.90
CA ALA A 202 -35.49 28.41 -104.03
C ALA A 202 -35.27 27.15 -104.91
N CYS A 203 -36.23 26.22 -104.79
CA CYS A 203 -36.76 25.48 -105.94
C CYS A 203 -37.62 26.41 -106.80
N SER A 204 -37.40 26.42 -108.12
CA SER A 204 -38.43 26.70 -109.13
C SER A 204 -38.07 25.96 -110.43
N LEU A 205 -39.01 25.13 -110.88
CA LEU A 205 -39.19 24.45 -112.18
C LEU A 205 -38.27 23.27 -112.54
#